data_AF-A0A6B3HV09-F1
#
_entry.id   AF-A0A6B3HV09-F1
#
_cell.length_a   1.000
_cell.length_b   1.000
_cell.length_c   1.000
_cell.angle_alpha   90.00
_cell.angle_beta   90.00
_cell.angle_gamma   90.00
#
_symmetry.space_group_name_H-M   'P 1'
#
loop_
_entity.id
_entity.type
_entity.pdbx_description
1 polymer ?
#
loop_
_entity_poly.entity_id
_entity_poly.type
_entity_poly.pdbx_seq_one_letter_code
_entity_poly.pdbx_strand_id
1 'polypeptide(L)' 'GDYEACFENAADLARYRLLKSRAAREIRLDFPHSTDEAYYAAGAYIADHCDRLLAVWDGRPARGLGGTGDIVTYA' A
#
# COMPACT_ATOMS: atom_id res chain seq x y z
N GLY A 1 -6.81 -8.49 5.90
CA GLY A 1 -5.84 -8.45 6.99
C GLY A 1 -6.24 -7.44 8.04
N ASP A 2 -5.29 -7.15 8.92
CA ASP A 2 -5.37 -6.32 10.13
C ASP A 2 -5.02 -4.85 9.91
N TYR A 3 -4.89 -4.38 8.66
CA TYR A 3 -4.46 -3.02 8.30
C TYR A 3 -5.23 -1.91 9.04
N GLU A 4 -6.54 -2.05 9.20
CA GLU A 4 -7.37 -1.05 9.90
C GLU A 4 -7.03 -0.94 11.40
N ALA A 5 -6.39 -1.96 11.99
CA ALA A 5 -5.93 -1.93 13.38
C ALA A 5 -4.66 -1.07 13.57
N CYS A 6 -3.98 -0.67 12.49
CA CYS A 6 -2.81 0.21 12.55
C CYS A 6 -3.18 1.70 12.74
N PHE A 7 -4.47 2.07 12.67
CA PHE A 7 -4.90 3.45 12.87
C PHE A 7 -4.96 3.78 14.37
N GLU A 8 -4.20 4.79 14.78
CA GLU A 8 -4.13 5.23 16.18
C GLU A 8 -5.37 6.03 16.63
N ASN A 9 -6.13 6.60 15.69
CA ASN A 9 -7.30 7.40 16.01
C ASN A 9 -8.49 7.12 15.08
N ALA A 10 -9.70 7.36 15.62
CA ALA A 10 -10.95 7.09 14.93
C ALA A 10 -11.22 8.01 13.75
N ALA A 11 -10.68 9.24 13.76
CA ALA A 11 -10.89 10.21 12.70
C ALA A 11 -10.18 9.78 11.40
N ASP A 12 -8.93 9.33 11.51
CA ASP A 12 -8.15 8.83 10.37
C ASP A 12 -8.72 7.51 9.85
N LEU A 13 -9.15 6.62 10.75
CA LEU A 13 -9.84 5.39 10.34
C LEU A 13 -11.15 5.69 9.60
N ALA A 14 -11.94 6.66 10.06
CA ALA A 14 -13.16 7.08 9.37
C ALA A 14 -12.86 7.69 8.01
N ARG A 15 -11.80 8.51 7.91
CA ARG A 15 -11.35 9.09 6.63
C ARG A 15 -10.89 8.02 5.66
N TYR A 16 -10.11 7.03 6.12
CA TYR A 16 -9.70 5.88 5.33
C TYR A 16 -10.91 5.10 4.81
N ARG A 17 -11.87 4.77 5.68
CA ARG A 17 -13.12 4.05 5.29
C ARG A 17 -13.95 4.82 4.27
N LEU A 18 -14.02 6.15 4.39
CA LEU A 18 -14.69 7.01 3.42
C LEU A 18 -14.01 6.98 2.04
N LEU A 19 -12.68 6.99 1.99
CA LEU A 19 -11.95 6.89 0.72
C LEU A 19 -12.10 5.49 0.12
N LYS A 20 -12.00 4.45 0.96
CA LYS A 20 -12.17 3.05 0.56
C LYS A 20 -13.55 2.80 -0.04
N SER A 21 -14.63 3.34 0.54
CA SER A 21 -15.99 3.14 0.02
C SER A 21 -16.24 3.81 -1.34
N ARG A 22 -15.37 4.73 -1.76
CA ARG A 22 -15.42 5.36 -3.08
C ARG A 22 -14.60 4.62 -4.15
N ALA A 23 -13.83 3.61 -3.76
CA ALA A 23 -13.04 2.83 -4.71
C ALA A 23 -13.96 2.02 -5.62
N ALA A 24 -13.75 2.12 -6.94
CA ALA A 24 -14.50 1.33 -7.91
C ALA A 24 -14.14 -0.17 -7.86
N ARG A 25 -12.94 -0.49 -7.37
CA ARG A 25 -12.42 -1.86 -7.27
C ARG A 25 -11.51 -1.98 -6.05
N GLU A 26 -11.69 -3.07 -5.30
CA GLU A 26 -10.79 -3.50 -4.22
C GLU A 26 -10.09 -4.78 -4.68
N ILE A 27 -8.76 -4.80 -4.63
CA ILE A 27 -7.96 -6.01 -4.80
C ILE A 27 -7.42 -6.41 -3.44
N ARG A 28 -7.65 -7.67 -3.06
CA ARG A 28 -7.14 -8.24 -1.81
C ARG A 28 -6.18 -9.36 -2.13
N LEU A 29 -4.92 -9.16 -1.75
CA LEU A 29 -3.89 -10.20 -1.83
C LEU A 29 -4.05 -11.19 -0.66
N ASP A 30 -3.57 -12.41 -0.86
CA ASP A 30 -3.71 -13.51 0.10
C ASP A 30 -2.67 -13.43 1.23
N PHE A 31 -2.73 -12.33 1.99
CA PHE A 31 -1.92 -12.11 3.18
C PHE A 31 -2.83 -11.96 4.41
N PRO A 32 -2.63 -12.79 5.45
CA PRO A 32 -3.46 -12.72 6.66
C PRO A 32 -3.18 -11.44 7.46
N HIS A 33 -1.94 -10.94 7.44
CA HIS A 33 -1.45 -9.80 8.20
C HIS A 33 -0.77 -8.76 7.29
N SER A 34 -0.75 -7.51 7.75
CA SER A 34 -0.19 -6.36 7.02
C SER A 34 1.31 -6.23 7.30
N THR A 35 2.08 -7.26 6.93
CA THR A 35 3.54 -7.29 7.11
C THR A 35 4.26 -6.51 6.01
N ASP A 36 5.56 -6.29 6.21
CA ASP A 36 6.43 -5.65 5.22
C ASP A 36 6.41 -6.39 3.86
N GLU A 37 6.37 -7.73 3.87
CA GLU A 37 6.23 -8.55 2.66
C GLU A 37 4.87 -8.34 1.98
N ALA A 38 3.80 -8.15 2.76
CA ALA A 38 2.47 -7.86 2.22
C ALA A 38 2.45 -6.48 1.54
N TYR A 39 3.13 -5.48 2.11
CA TYR A 39 3.30 -4.17 1.48
C TYR A 39 4.12 -4.24 0.19
N TYR A 40 5.22 -4.98 0.20
CA TYR A 40 6.03 -5.20 -1.00
C TYR A 40 5.21 -5.87 -2.11
N ALA A 41 4.51 -6.96 -1.80
CA ALA A 41 3.67 -7.66 -2.76
C ALA A 41 2.53 -6.79 -3.31
N ALA A 42 1.94 -5.94 -2.47
CA ALA A 42 0.93 -4.96 -2.91
C ALA A 42 1.52 -3.92 -3.87
N GLY A 43 2.70 -3.40 -3.57
CA GLY A 43 3.40 -2.46 -4.44
C GLY A 43 3.81 -3.06 -5.78
N ALA A 44 4.37 -4.28 -5.77
CA ALA A 44 4.73 -5.02 -6.98
C ALA A 44 3.49 -5.31 -7.84
N TYR A 45 2.39 -5.74 -7.23
CA TYR A 45 1.13 -5.93 -7.94
C TYR A 45 0.66 -4.65 -8.65
N ILE A 46 0.74 -3.50 -7.97
CA ILE A 46 0.36 -2.22 -8.58
C ILE A 46 1.27 -1.89 -9.77
N ALA A 47 2.58 -2.04 -9.62
CA ALA A 47 3.54 -1.78 -10.69
C ALA A 47 3.27 -2.64 -11.93
N ASP A 48 3.03 -3.94 -11.74
CA ASP A 48 2.77 -4.90 -12.81
C ASP A 48 1.42 -4.69 -13.53
N HIS A 49 0.44 -4.09 -12.86
CA HIS A 49 -0.95 -3.99 -13.34
C HIS A 49 -1.38 -2.57 -13.72
N CYS A 50 -0.44 -1.62 -13.73
CA CYS A 50 -0.70 -0.26 -14.17
C CYS A 50 -0.06 0.00 -15.54
N ASP A 51 -0.71 0.81 -16.38
CA ASP A 51 -0.08 1.25 -17.63
C ASP A 51 1.05 2.25 -17.36
N ARG A 52 0.89 3.09 -16.33
CA ARG A 52 1.85 4.11 -15.89
C ARG A 52 1.79 4.25 -14.37
N LEU A 53 2.95 4.28 -13.74
CA LEU A 53 3.11 4.48 -12.30
C LEU A 53 3.64 5.88 -12.00
N LEU A 54 2.96 6.61 -11.12
CA LEU A 54 3.47 7.84 -10.53
C LEU A 54 3.74 7.60 -9.05
N ALA A 55 5.02 7.64 -8.66
CA ALA A 55 5.40 7.58 -7.26
C ALA A 55 5.75 8.98 -6.73
N VAL A 56 5.46 9.21 -5.45
CA VAL A 56 5.90 10.40 -4.71
C VAL A 56 6.85 9.93 -3.61
N TRP A 57 8.14 10.21 -3.77
CA TRP A 57 9.19 9.73 -2.88
C TRP A 57 10.35 10.72 -2.77
N ASP A 58 11.20 10.54 -1.75
CA ASP A 58 12.32 11.43 -1.41
C ASP A 58 13.65 11.08 -2.11
N GLY A 59 13.63 10.16 -3.09
CA GLY A 59 14.80 9.67 -3.81
C GLY A 59 15.65 8.65 -3.06
N ARG A 60 15.31 8.26 -1.83
CA ARG A 60 16.15 7.40 -0.98
C ARG A 60 15.68 5.94 -1.00
N PRO A 61 16.56 4.98 -0.62
CA PRO A 61 16.16 3.59 -0.39
C PRO A 61 15.04 3.50 0.67
N ALA A 62 14.25 2.42 0.60
CA ALA A 62 13.24 2.17 1.61
C ALA A 62 13.87 1.98 3.01
N ARG A 63 13.14 2.41 4.05
CA ARG A 63 13.58 2.25 5.46
C ARG A 63 13.25 0.87 6.03
N GLY A 64 12.42 0.12 5.33
CA GLY A 64 11.95 -1.23 5.62
C GLY A 64 11.36 -1.82 4.33
N LEU A 65 11.23 -3.15 4.27
CA LEU A 65 10.78 -3.83 3.07
C LEU A 65 9.37 -3.39 2.69
N GLY A 66 9.14 -3.15 1.39
CA GLY A 66 7.84 -2.73 0.88
C GLY A 66 7.57 -1.22 1.00
N GLY A 67 8.59 -0.44 1.39
CA GLY A 67 8.52 1.01 1.28
C GLY A 67 8.54 1.49 -0.17
N THR A 68 8.16 2.75 -0.40
CA THR A 68 8.06 3.34 -1.75
C THR A 68 9.34 3.20 -2.58
N GLY A 69 10.52 3.32 -1.94
CA GLY A 69 11.82 3.18 -2.62
C GLY A 69 12.05 1.79 -3.21
N ASP A 70 11.50 0.74 -2.61
CA ASP A 70 11.62 -0.63 -3.13
C ASP A 70 10.78 -0.80 -4.39
N ILE A 71 9.57 -0.23 -4.42
CA ILE A 71 8.67 -0.33 -5.58
C ILE A 71 9.18 0.51 -6.75
N VAL A 72 9.78 1.68 -6.46
CA VAL A 72 10.47 2.49 -7.47
C VAL A 72 11.68 1.75 -8.05
N THR A 73 12.38 0.93 -7.26
CA THR A 73 13.51 0.13 -7.74
C THR A 73 13.05 -1.13 -8.49
N TYR A 74 11.87 -1.65 -8.14
CA TYR A 74 11.27 -2.82 -8.77
C TYR A 74 10.76 -2.55 -10.19
N ALA A 75 10.13 -1.39 -10.42
CA ALA A 75 9.51 -0.99 -11.69
C ALA A 75 10.53 -0.43 -12.70
#